data_AF-D0NM71-F1
#
_entry.id   AF-D0NM71-F1
#
_cell.length_a   1.000
_cell.length_b   1.000
_cell.length_c   1.000
_cell.angle_alpha   90.00
_cell.angle_beta   90.00
_cell.angle_gamma   90.00
#
_symmetry.space_group_name_H-M   'P 1'
#
loop_
_entity.id
_entity.type
_entity.pdbx_description
1 polymer ?
#
loop_
_entity_poly.entity_id
_entity_poly.type
_entity_poly.pdbx_seq_one_letter_code
_entity_poly.pdbx_strand_id
1 'polypeptide(L)'
;MRAKMKHSKSPHAPSPHAPSPKRPRTPPSDLSSDQKKPRLSPSSSRDGVCDDTLRIATQLLRDENRQLLADRDALEKSKTALSERLAHTQRSLRDLEDDLARLYRQKQQEMDTQRLELEQKLQDASARPRASKEINSTAGYSKQTTKEIDSFLQSCERWKTRFIALNRKLETKTEKAATQQVQSVVRDLVTSVEMDTLRSDAENTQTRLEWASWLQEDTASCLAKSSRERQETEAFEAMERQLMADRVVELETQLAQKRAVEREKEVELSSLREAQEDQVVSKQEVAALEDEKKRRTEELTQMKNKMEAVEAEKATLKQQNKKLVEEGEEIEKLQRAFKARDAKMITVLKTEREKSSQRKQELQILYAKFSSSMDSVSEKAMRLEEVEQQLRDAQSDARAAETRQKELERQITSLQEENASLLAQLKAQNEALKRQQAEREHQSVGQPSTERTIDDESTLVAQLAEKEALQMFIRRYHSTAEDKCRQLMEKVSALESLRASTQTQTEESCTGEVN
;
A
#
# COMPACT_ATOMS: atom_id res chain seq x y z
N MET A 1 38.94 31.20 -34.53
CA MET A 1 39.08 32.54 -33.90
C MET A 1 38.34 32.55 -32.54
N ARG A 2 38.54 33.63 -31.76
CA ARG A 2 37.78 34.12 -30.56
C ARG A 2 36.30 33.63 -30.41
N ALA A 3 35.71 33.50 -29.21
CA ALA A 3 36.22 33.67 -27.83
C ALA A 3 35.26 33.13 -26.73
N LYS A 4 35.88 32.79 -25.57
CA LYS A 4 35.43 32.82 -24.17
C LYS A 4 33.98 33.28 -23.78
N MET A 5 33.32 32.44 -22.96
CA MET A 5 33.09 32.59 -21.49
C MET A 5 31.66 32.59 -20.90
N LYS A 6 31.58 31.95 -19.70
CA LYS A 6 30.57 32.04 -18.62
C LYS A 6 29.19 31.43 -18.93
N HIS A 7 28.44 30.79 -18.02
CA HIS A 7 28.61 30.13 -16.71
C HIS A 7 27.20 30.14 -16.08
N SER A 8 26.62 28.98 -15.78
CA SER A 8 25.52 28.86 -14.81
C SER A 8 25.57 27.52 -14.06
N LYS A 9 24.94 27.50 -12.88
CA LYS A 9 24.91 26.46 -11.84
C LYS A 9 23.45 26.37 -11.33
N SER A 10 22.93 25.28 -10.76
CA SER A 10 23.42 23.94 -10.38
C SER A 10 22.14 23.04 -10.23
N PRO A 11 22.09 21.83 -9.59
CA PRO A 11 23.08 21.05 -8.83
C PRO A 11 23.21 19.55 -9.21
N HIS A 12 24.07 18.84 -8.48
CA HIS A 12 24.30 17.39 -8.59
C HIS A 12 23.13 16.52 -8.09
N ALA A 13 22.88 15.42 -8.80
CA ALA A 13 22.45 14.16 -8.18
C ALA A 13 23.70 13.35 -7.74
N PRO A 14 23.68 12.63 -6.60
CA PRO A 14 24.82 11.84 -6.15
C PRO A 14 24.86 10.47 -6.86
N SER A 15 26.00 10.17 -7.49
CA SER A 15 26.32 8.82 -7.99
C SER A 15 26.86 7.95 -6.84
N PRO A 16 26.51 6.64 -6.76
CA PRO A 16 26.94 5.78 -5.66
C PRO A 16 28.43 5.41 -5.75
N HIS A 17 29.17 5.55 -4.65
CA HIS A 17 30.58 5.18 -4.58
C HIS A 17 30.79 3.66 -4.36
N ALA A 18 31.93 3.20 -4.87
CA ALA A 18 32.41 1.82 -4.92
C ALA A 18 32.60 1.11 -3.56
N PRO A 19 32.64 -0.24 -3.54
CA PRO A 19 32.89 -1.02 -2.33
C PRO A 19 34.31 -0.83 -1.79
N SER A 20 34.44 -0.65 -0.48
CA SER A 20 35.72 -0.54 0.23
C SER A 20 36.40 -1.91 0.46
N PRO A 21 37.74 -1.98 0.52
CA PRO A 21 38.48 -3.24 0.44
C PRO A 21 38.52 -4.04 1.76
N LYS A 22 38.55 -5.37 1.62
CA LYS A 22 38.75 -6.33 2.72
C LYS A 22 40.13 -6.13 3.37
N ARG A 23 40.20 -5.95 4.69
CA ARG A 23 41.46 -6.07 5.46
C ARG A 23 41.74 -7.55 5.82
N PRO A 24 43.02 -7.96 5.90
CA PRO A 24 43.39 -9.36 6.09
C PRO A 24 43.32 -9.81 7.55
N ARG A 25 43.12 -11.13 7.75
CA ARG A 25 43.30 -11.83 9.04
C ARG A 25 44.78 -12.21 9.22
N THR A 26 45.26 -12.13 10.45
CA THR A 26 46.48 -12.82 10.95
C THR A 26 46.22 -13.37 12.37
N PRO A 27 46.99 -14.38 12.82
CA PRO A 27 46.50 -15.41 13.75
C PRO A 27 46.77 -15.11 15.25
N PRO A 28 46.20 -15.91 16.17
CA PRO A 28 46.49 -15.78 17.60
C PRO A 28 47.88 -16.34 17.94
N SER A 29 48.53 -15.75 18.95
CA SER A 29 49.75 -16.29 19.57
C SER A 29 49.64 -16.12 21.08
N ASP A 30 49.67 -17.23 21.80
CA ASP A 30 49.84 -17.23 23.24
C ASP A 30 51.23 -16.68 23.61
N LEU A 31 51.32 -15.90 24.70
CA LEU A 31 52.18 -16.19 25.85
C LEU A 31 52.13 -15.07 26.91
N SER A 32 51.81 -15.50 28.13
CA SER A 32 52.35 -15.06 29.43
C SER A 32 53.23 -13.79 29.51
N SER A 33 52.86 -12.82 30.36
CA SER A 33 53.59 -12.53 31.61
C SER A 33 52.91 -11.46 32.48
N ASP A 34 53.08 -11.58 33.79
CA ASP A 34 52.65 -10.68 34.87
C ASP A 34 52.80 -9.16 34.59
N GLN A 35 51.72 -8.41 34.85
CA GLN A 35 51.84 -7.16 35.63
C GLN A 35 50.78 -7.10 36.74
N LYS A 36 51.23 -6.73 37.94
CA LYS A 36 50.47 -6.79 39.19
C LYS A 36 49.97 -5.41 39.62
N LYS A 37 48.75 -5.41 40.19
CA LYS A 37 48.08 -4.40 41.04
C LYS A 37 47.33 -3.25 40.34
N PRO A 38 46.32 -2.64 41.02
CA PRO A 38 45.72 -3.01 42.31
C PRO A 38 44.27 -3.51 42.21
N ARG A 39 43.94 -4.42 43.14
CA ARG A 39 42.57 -4.83 43.48
C ARG A 39 41.78 -3.59 43.95
N LEU A 40 40.70 -3.24 43.25
CA LEU A 40 39.58 -2.53 43.87
C LEU A 40 38.59 -3.59 44.33
N SER A 41 38.34 -3.64 45.64
CA SER A 41 37.32 -4.52 46.21
C SER A 41 35.93 -4.02 45.77
N PRO A 42 35.01 -4.90 45.29
CA PRO A 42 33.64 -4.50 45.03
C PRO A 42 32.93 -4.29 46.36
N SER A 43 32.82 -3.03 46.79
CA SER A 43 32.03 -2.64 47.94
C SER A 43 30.56 -2.49 47.57
N SER A 44 29.69 -3.05 48.42
CA SER A 44 28.22 -3.00 48.37
C SER A 44 27.53 -3.97 47.38
N SER A 45 26.72 -4.85 47.97
CA SER A 45 25.89 -5.88 47.32
C SER A 45 24.63 -5.32 46.64
N ARG A 46 24.70 -4.09 46.09
CA ARG A 46 23.52 -3.33 45.63
C ARG A 46 23.56 -2.94 44.14
N ASP A 47 24.73 -2.95 43.50
CA ASP A 47 24.87 -2.65 42.07
C ASP A 47 24.54 -3.82 41.12
N GLY A 48 24.65 -5.07 41.58
CA GLY A 48 24.46 -6.26 40.73
C GLY A 48 23.07 -6.35 40.08
N VAL A 49 22.03 -5.93 40.80
CA VAL A 49 20.64 -5.97 40.30
C VAL A 49 20.42 -4.95 39.17
N CYS A 50 21.05 -3.78 39.24
CA CYS A 50 21.02 -2.81 38.15
C CYS A 50 21.76 -3.32 36.91
N ASP A 51 22.93 -3.95 37.09
CA ASP A 51 23.72 -4.47 35.97
C ASP A 51 23.06 -5.67 35.28
N ASP A 52 22.45 -6.59 36.04
CA ASP A 52 21.66 -7.69 35.47
C ASP A 52 20.38 -7.18 34.78
N THR A 53 19.69 -6.17 35.32
CA THR A 53 18.53 -5.54 34.67
C THR A 53 18.93 -4.86 33.35
N LEU A 54 20.05 -4.12 33.34
CA LEU A 54 20.60 -3.53 32.12
C LEU A 54 21.02 -4.60 31.10
N ARG A 55 21.56 -5.73 31.55
CA ARG A 55 21.92 -6.86 30.69
C ARG A 55 20.69 -7.49 30.04
N ILE A 56 19.62 -7.72 30.81
CA ILE A 56 18.33 -8.23 30.31
C ILE A 56 17.71 -7.24 29.32
N ALA A 57 17.62 -5.95 29.66
CA ALA A 57 17.08 -4.93 28.76
C ALA A 57 17.88 -4.80 27.45
N THR A 58 19.22 -4.86 27.53
CA THR A 58 20.08 -4.84 26.35
C THR A 58 19.90 -6.11 25.50
N GLN A 59 19.63 -7.26 26.12
CA GLN A 59 19.36 -8.49 25.40
C GLN A 59 18.00 -8.45 24.68
N LEU A 60 16.95 -8.00 25.37
CA LEU A 60 15.62 -7.78 24.77
C LEU A 60 15.70 -6.83 23.57
N LEU A 61 16.40 -5.71 23.68
CA LEU A 61 16.59 -4.77 22.55
C LEU A 61 17.37 -5.39 21.37
N ARG A 62 18.27 -6.35 21.60
CA ARG A 62 18.94 -7.10 20.53
C ARG A 62 18.04 -8.15 19.89
N ASP A 63 17.13 -8.74 20.65
CA ASP A 63 16.19 -9.75 20.16
C ASP A 63 15.07 -9.09 19.36
N GLU A 64 14.55 -7.96 19.84
CA GLU A 64 13.64 -7.07 19.10
C GLU A 64 14.28 -6.54 17.80
N ASN A 65 15.53 -6.06 17.83
CA ASN A 65 16.23 -5.67 16.60
C ASN A 65 16.42 -6.85 15.61
N ARG A 66 16.66 -8.07 16.12
CA ARG A 66 16.74 -9.26 15.26
C ARG A 66 15.38 -9.61 14.64
N GLN A 67 14.29 -9.48 15.39
CA GLN A 67 12.94 -9.68 14.87
C GLN A 67 12.60 -8.63 13.81
N LEU A 68 12.82 -7.34 14.08
CA LEU A 68 12.58 -6.25 13.13
C LEU A 68 13.36 -6.39 11.82
N LEU A 69 14.60 -6.91 11.89
CA LEU A 69 15.38 -7.24 10.69
C LEU A 69 14.78 -8.42 9.91
N ALA A 70 14.32 -9.47 10.60
CA ALA A 70 13.65 -10.61 9.96
C ALA A 70 12.32 -10.20 9.31
N ASP A 71 11.53 -9.35 9.98
CA ASP A 71 10.26 -8.82 9.48
C ASP A 71 10.47 -7.91 8.27
N ARG A 72 11.49 -7.05 8.30
CA ARG A 72 11.92 -6.25 7.15
C ARG A 72 12.27 -7.14 5.95
N ASP A 73 13.08 -8.17 6.17
CA ASP A 73 13.51 -9.08 5.10
C ASP A 73 12.35 -9.93 4.55
N ALA A 74 11.34 -10.24 5.39
CA ALA A 74 10.10 -10.89 4.97
C ALA A 74 9.20 -9.95 4.14
N LEU A 75 9.05 -8.69 4.57
CA LEU A 75 8.34 -7.64 3.82
C LEU A 75 9.02 -7.35 2.48
N GLU A 76 10.35 -7.33 2.43
CA GLU A 76 11.10 -7.10 1.19
C GLU A 76 10.90 -8.26 0.19
N LYS A 77 10.90 -9.51 0.65
CA LYS A 77 10.52 -10.69 -0.17
C LYS A 77 9.07 -10.67 -0.65
N SER A 78 8.14 -10.21 0.20
CA SER A 78 6.73 -10.05 -0.18
C SER A 78 6.58 -8.98 -1.27
N LYS A 79 7.28 -7.85 -1.11
CA LYS A 79 7.33 -6.75 -2.09
C LYS A 79 7.90 -7.22 -3.44
N THR A 80 8.99 -8.00 -3.46
CA THR A 80 9.54 -8.52 -4.73
C THR A 80 8.56 -9.49 -5.39
N ALA A 81 7.96 -10.43 -4.64
CA ALA A 81 6.96 -11.36 -5.19
C ALA A 81 5.71 -10.66 -5.74
N LEU A 82 5.23 -9.60 -5.09
CA LEU A 82 4.14 -8.76 -5.60
C LEU A 82 4.55 -7.98 -6.85
N SER A 83 5.78 -7.48 -6.92
CA SER A 83 6.32 -6.78 -8.09
C SER A 83 6.45 -7.73 -9.29
N GLU A 84 6.88 -8.97 -9.07
CA GLU A 84 6.94 -10.03 -10.10
C GLU A 84 5.55 -10.42 -10.60
N ARG A 85 4.57 -10.58 -9.71
CA ARG A 85 3.16 -10.82 -10.08
C ARG A 85 2.60 -9.67 -10.91
N LEU A 86 2.82 -8.43 -10.51
CA LEU A 86 2.41 -7.25 -11.27
C LEU A 86 3.06 -7.19 -12.65
N ALA A 87 4.37 -7.47 -12.74
CA ALA A 87 5.07 -7.54 -14.03
C ALA A 87 4.61 -8.71 -14.90
N HIS A 88 4.07 -9.79 -14.32
CA HIS A 88 3.45 -10.90 -15.05
C HIS A 88 2.05 -10.54 -15.57
N THR A 89 1.18 -9.97 -14.74
CA THR A 89 -0.15 -9.52 -15.18
C THR A 89 -0.06 -8.41 -16.23
N GLN A 90 0.88 -7.48 -16.10
CA GLN A 90 1.13 -6.46 -17.12
C GLN A 90 1.64 -7.01 -18.46
N ARG A 91 2.33 -8.16 -18.47
CA ARG A 91 2.70 -8.85 -19.72
C ARG A 91 1.48 -9.54 -20.32
N SER A 92 0.75 -10.31 -19.52
CA SER A 92 -0.48 -10.97 -19.95
C SER A 92 -1.54 -10.01 -20.50
N LEU A 93 -1.62 -8.78 -19.98
CA LEU A 93 -2.50 -7.74 -20.53
C LEU A 93 -2.05 -7.28 -21.93
N ARG A 94 -0.75 -7.05 -22.14
CA ARG A 94 -0.22 -6.71 -23.47
C ARG A 94 -0.40 -7.84 -24.48
N ASP A 95 -0.21 -9.09 -24.05
CA ASP A 95 -0.43 -10.25 -24.91
C ASP A 95 -1.91 -10.33 -25.37
N LEU A 96 -2.85 -10.02 -24.46
CA LEU A 96 -4.30 -9.92 -24.76
C LEU A 96 -4.65 -8.70 -25.63
N GLU A 97 -4.01 -7.54 -25.41
CA GLU A 97 -4.14 -6.35 -26.26
C GLU A 97 -3.67 -6.66 -27.70
N ASP A 98 -2.55 -7.37 -27.85
CA ASP A 98 -2.01 -7.81 -29.13
C ASP A 98 -2.91 -8.86 -29.81
N ASP A 99 -3.49 -9.79 -29.06
CA ASP A 99 -4.48 -10.75 -29.58
C ASP A 99 -5.78 -10.06 -30.04
N LEU A 100 -6.28 -9.10 -29.28
CA LEU A 100 -7.41 -8.26 -29.71
C LEU A 100 -7.04 -7.48 -30.98
N ALA A 101 -5.85 -6.88 -31.06
CA ALA A 101 -5.37 -6.19 -32.24
C ALA A 101 -5.14 -7.12 -33.45
N ARG A 102 -4.83 -8.41 -33.23
CA ARG A 102 -4.80 -9.44 -34.29
C ARG A 102 -6.22 -9.74 -34.78
N LEU A 103 -7.16 -10.01 -33.88
CA LEU A 103 -8.56 -10.30 -34.21
C LEU A 103 -9.25 -9.14 -34.93
N TYR A 104 -9.04 -7.89 -34.50
CA TYR A 104 -9.56 -6.71 -35.20
C TYR A 104 -9.01 -6.59 -36.63
N ARG A 105 -7.70 -6.83 -36.84
CA ARG A 105 -7.09 -6.81 -38.18
C ARG A 105 -7.63 -7.94 -39.07
N GLN A 106 -7.80 -9.14 -38.54
CA GLN A 106 -8.43 -10.25 -39.25
C GLN A 106 -9.88 -9.89 -39.64
N LYS A 107 -10.67 -9.36 -38.70
CA LYS A 107 -12.08 -9.03 -38.97
C LYS A 107 -12.22 -7.92 -40.01
N GLN A 108 -11.33 -6.94 -39.99
CA GLN A 108 -11.26 -5.91 -41.03
C GLN A 108 -10.97 -6.53 -42.42
N GLN A 109 -9.99 -7.44 -42.51
CA GLN A 109 -9.69 -8.16 -43.76
C GLN A 109 -10.88 -9.00 -44.25
N GLU A 110 -11.59 -9.71 -43.37
CA GLU A 110 -12.81 -10.45 -43.73
C GLU A 110 -13.89 -9.53 -44.31
N MET A 111 -14.14 -8.37 -43.67
CA MET A 111 -15.11 -7.37 -44.13
C MET A 111 -14.73 -6.78 -45.50
N ASP A 112 -13.45 -6.43 -45.69
CA ASP A 112 -12.95 -5.90 -46.96
C ASP A 112 -13.03 -6.95 -48.08
N THR A 113 -12.79 -8.23 -47.76
CA THR A 113 -12.95 -9.35 -48.71
C THR A 113 -14.42 -9.53 -49.11
N GLN A 114 -15.34 -9.52 -48.16
CA GLN A 114 -16.79 -9.58 -48.43
C GLN A 114 -17.27 -8.40 -49.27
N ARG A 115 -16.75 -7.19 -49.00
CA ARG A 115 -17.05 -6.00 -49.80
C ARG A 115 -16.60 -6.17 -51.25
N LEU A 116 -15.36 -6.62 -51.48
CA LEU A 116 -14.84 -6.87 -52.82
C LEU A 116 -15.65 -7.93 -53.57
N GLU A 117 -16.05 -9.02 -52.90
CA GLU A 117 -16.95 -10.02 -53.49
C GLU A 117 -18.32 -9.46 -53.91
N LEU A 118 -18.92 -8.59 -53.09
CA LEU A 118 -20.20 -7.96 -53.41
C LEU A 118 -20.08 -6.96 -54.56
N GLU A 119 -19.00 -6.18 -54.58
CA GLU A 119 -18.70 -5.21 -55.63
C GLU A 119 -18.42 -5.91 -56.97
N GLN A 120 -17.74 -7.05 -56.95
CA GLN A 120 -17.54 -7.92 -58.12
C GLN A 120 -18.85 -8.55 -58.60
N LYS A 121 -19.68 -9.09 -57.71
CA LYS A 121 -21.02 -9.64 -58.05
C LYS A 121 -21.94 -8.57 -58.67
N LEU A 122 -21.83 -7.31 -58.24
CA LEU A 122 -22.53 -6.17 -58.84
C LEU A 122 -22.02 -5.83 -60.25
N GLN A 123 -20.71 -5.84 -60.48
CA GLN A 123 -20.13 -5.63 -61.81
C GLN A 123 -20.50 -6.76 -62.79
N ASP A 124 -20.44 -8.02 -62.35
CA ASP A 124 -20.85 -9.18 -63.15
C ASP A 124 -22.35 -9.15 -63.51
N ALA A 125 -23.21 -8.69 -62.59
CA ALA A 125 -24.63 -8.47 -62.85
C ALA A 125 -24.88 -7.31 -63.82
N SER A 126 -24.05 -6.26 -63.78
CA SER A 126 -24.11 -5.10 -64.69
C SER A 126 -23.59 -5.40 -66.10
N ALA A 127 -22.71 -6.40 -66.27
CA ALA A 127 -22.10 -6.74 -67.56
C ALA A 127 -22.95 -7.64 -68.46
N ARG A 128 -24.10 -8.15 -67.97
CA ARG A 128 -24.97 -9.06 -68.73
C ARG A 128 -25.95 -8.31 -69.66
N PRO A 129 -25.91 -8.50 -70.99
CA PRO A 129 -26.84 -7.85 -71.91
C PRO A 129 -28.30 -8.32 -71.68
N ARG A 130 -29.21 -7.39 -71.38
CA ARG A 130 -30.65 -7.67 -71.34
C ARG A 130 -31.21 -7.85 -72.76
N ALA A 131 -31.21 -9.08 -73.26
CA ALA A 131 -31.96 -9.46 -74.45
C ALA A 131 -33.47 -9.54 -74.12
N SER A 132 -34.19 -8.44 -74.33
CA SER A 132 -35.66 -8.41 -74.30
C SER A 132 -36.23 -8.88 -75.65
N LYS A 133 -36.99 -9.98 -75.65
CA LYS A 133 -37.85 -10.40 -76.76
C LYS A 133 -39.30 -10.44 -76.29
N GLU A 134 -40.11 -9.54 -76.83
CA GLU A 134 -41.56 -9.60 -76.73
C GLU A 134 -42.09 -10.81 -77.52
N ILE A 135 -43.09 -11.51 -76.98
CA ILE A 135 -43.84 -12.54 -77.72
C ILE A 135 -45.33 -12.30 -77.49
N ASN A 136 -45.99 -11.80 -78.54
CA ASN A 136 -47.44 -11.71 -78.62
C ASN A 136 -48.05 -13.08 -78.92
N SER A 137 -49.00 -13.56 -78.09
CA SER A 137 -50.19 -14.36 -78.48
C SER A 137 -50.70 -15.21 -77.30
N THR A 138 -51.90 -14.90 -76.77
CA THR A 138 -52.94 -15.87 -76.36
C THR A 138 -54.21 -15.18 -75.83
N ALA A 139 -55.16 -14.85 -76.72
CA ALA A 139 -56.43 -14.23 -76.31
C ALA A 139 -57.48 -15.21 -75.73
N GLY A 140 -57.31 -16.53 -75.91
CA GLY A 140 -58.29 -17.55 -75.49
C GLY A 140 -58.17 -18.01 -74.02
N TYR A 141 -56.95 -18.11 -73.48
CA TYR A 141 -56.71 -18.55 -72.10
C TYR A 141 -56.98 -17.47 -71.04
N SER A 142 -57.05 -16.20 -71.47
CA SER A 142 -57.11 -15.00 -70.63
C SER A 142 -58.05 -15.11 -69.42
N LYS A 143 -59.30 -15.56 -69.58
CA LYS A 143 -60.31 -15.57 -68.49
C LYS A 143 -60.14 -16.67 -67.44
N GLN A 144 -59.53 -17.81 -67.79
CA GLN A 144 -59.25 -18.88 -66.82
C GLN A 144 -57.99 -18.53 -66.04
N THR A 145 -56.94 -18.13 -66.75
CA THR A 145 -55.66 -17.73 -66.16
C THR A 145 -55.81 -16.52 -65.24
N THR A 146 -56.65 -15.53 -65.54
CA THR A 146 -56.92 -14.42 -64.59
C THR A 146 -57.58 -14.91 -63.30
N LYS A 147 -58.55 -15.84 -63.35
CA LYS A 147 -59.17 -16.38 -62.13
C LYS A 147 -58.18 -17.16 -61.26
N GLU A 148 -57.28 -17.90 -61.89
CA GLU A 148 -56.23 -18.65 -61.18
C GLU A 148 -55.18 -17.71 -60.58
N ILE A 149 -54.79 -16.65 -61.30
CA ILE A 149 -53.94 -15.56 -60.79
C ILE A 149 -54.63 -14.85 -59.61
N ASP A 150 -55.91 -14.48 -59.72
CA ASP A 150 -56.64 -13.83 -58.63
C ASP A 150 -56.75 -14.73 -57.39
N SER A 151 -57.00 -16.04 -57.58
CA SER A 151 -57.02 -17.04 -56.51
C SER A 151 -55.64 -17.17 -55.83
N PHE A 152 -54.57 -17.19 -56.62
CA PHE A 152 -53.19 -17.22 -56.14
C PHE A 152 -52.84 -15.95 -55.37
N LEU A 153 -53.15 -14.76 -55.89
CA LEU A 153 -52.94 -13.48 -55.23
C LEU A 153 -53.72 -13.39 -53.89
N GLN A 154 -54.96 -13.87 -53.84
CA GLN A 154 -55.70 -13.98 -52.58
C GLN A 154 -55.04 -14.95 -51.59
N SER A 155 -54.46 -16.06 -52.07
CA SER A 155 -53.70 -16.99 -51.23
C SER A 155 -52.44 -16.32 -50.67
N CYS A 156 -51.71 -15.58 -51.51
CA CYS A 156 -50.54 -14.78 -51.12
C CYS A 156 -50.88 -13.71 -50.08
N GLU A 157 -51.96 -12.93 -50.27
CA GLU A 157 -52.37 -11.92 -49.28
C GLU A 157 -52.84 -12.53 -47.95
N ARG A 158 -53.51 -13.70 -47.97
CA ARG A 158 -53.80 -14.45 -46.73
C ARG A 158 -52.51 -14.91 -46.05
N TRP A 159 -51.52 -15.38 -46.82
CA TRP A 159 -50.21 -15.80 -46.30
C TRP A 159 -49.44 -14.63 -45.69
N LYS A 160 -49.35 -13.50 -46.41
CA LYS A 160 -48.75 -12.23 -45.96
C LYS A 160 -49.42 -11.72 -44.68
N THR A 161 -50.75 -11.74 -44.62
CA THR A 161 -51.50 -11.34 -43.41
C THR A 161 -51.18 -12.26 -42.22
N ARG A 162 -51.11 -13.59 -42.44
CA ARG A 162 -50.71 -14.56 -41.40
C ARG A 162 -49.26 -14.38 -40.97
N PHE A 163 -48.35 -14.12 -41.90
CA PHE A 163 -46.93 -13.88 -41.63
C PHE A 163 -46.74 -12.62 -40.77
N ILE A 164 -47.37 -11.50 -41.15
CA ILE A 164 -47.36 -10.25 -40.36
C ILE A 164 -47.92 -10.48 -38.94
N ALA A 165 -49.01 -11.25 -38.81
CA ALA A 165 -49.58 -11.58 -37.50
C ALA A 165 -48.66 -12.47 -36.64
N LEU A 166 -47.94 -13.41 -37.26
CA LEU A 166 -46.92 -14.22 -36.59
C LEU A 166 -45.70 -13.39 -36.19
N ASN A 167 -45.22 -12.48 -37.06
CA ASN A 167 -44.08 -11.62 -36.77
C ASN A 167 -44.36 -10.72 -35.55
N ARG A 168 -45.52 -10.04 -35.53
CA ARG A 168 -45.97 -9.25 -34.37
C ARG A 168 -46.10 -10.08 -33.09
N LYS A 169 -46.51 -11.34 -33.19
CA LYS A 169 -46.58 -12.27 -32.06
C LYS A 169 -45.20 -12.76 -31.60
N LEU A 170 -44.21 -12.77 -32.49
CA LEU A 170 -42.82 -13.06 -32.16
C LEU A 170 -42.17 -11.83 -31.50
N GLU A 171 -42.27 -10.65 -32.12
CA GLU A 171 -41.82 -9.34 -31.59
C GLU A 171 -42.32 -9.11 -30.16
N THR A 172 -43.64 -9.22 -29.92
CA THR A 172 -44.22 -9.04 -28.58
C THR A 172 -43.83 -10.14 -27.57
N LYS A 173 -43.29 -11.28 -28.03
CA LYS A 173 -42.72 -12.31 -27.15
C LYS A 173 -41.23 -12.07 -26.87
N THR A 174 -40.45 -11.66 -27.87
CA THR A 174 -39.02 -11.35 -27.70
C THR A 174 -38.84 -10.11 -26.85
N GLU A 175 -39.68 -9.08 -27.01
CA GLU A 175 -39.72 -7.89 -26.15
C GLU A 175 -40.06 -8.24 -24.69
N LYS A 176 -41.05 -9.12 -24.47
CA LYS A 176 -41.39 -9.62 -23.12
C LYS A 176 -40.27 -10.45 -22.50
N ALA A 177 -39.60 -11.31 -23.28
CA ALA A 177 -38.46 -12.06 -22.79
C ALA A 177 -37.28 -11.15 -22.44
N ALA A 178 -36.97 -10.17 -23.30
CA ALA A 178 -35.90 -9.21 -23.07
C ALA A 178 -36.16 -8.34 -21.84
N THR A 179 -37.38 -7.81 -21.68
CA THR A 179 -37.75 -7.01 -20.50
C THR A 179 -37.71 -7.83 -19.21
N GLN A 180 -38.17 -9.08 -19.22
CA GLN A 180 -38.03 -9.99 -18.06
C GLN A 180 -36.57 -10.29 -17.73
N GLN A 181 -35.72 -10.54 -18.73
CA GLN A 181 -34.30 -10.80 -18.53
C GLN A 181 -33.58 -9.57 -17.94
N VAL A 182 -33.82 -8.38 -18.49
CA VAL A 182 -33.28 -7.11 -17.97
C VAL A 182 -33.78 -6.87 -16.54
N GLN A 183 -35.06 -7.09 -16.24
CA GLN A 183 -35.59 -6.96 -14.88
C GLN A 183 -34.97 -7.94 -13.89
N SER A 184 -34.65 -9.17 -14.29
CA SER A 184 -33.90 -10.12 -13.43
C SER A 184 -32.50 -9.59 -13.17
N VAL A 185 -31.72 -9.34 -14.23
CA VAL A 185 -30.32 -8.90 -14.10
C VAL A 185 -30.18 -7.60 -13.31
N VAL A 186 -31.10 -6.63 -13.49
CA VAL A 186 -31.11 -5.39 -12.70
C VAL A 186 -31.44 -5.68 -11.23
N ARG A 187 -32.41 -6.54 -10.93
CA ARG A 187 -32.74 -6.93 -9.55
C ARG A 187 -31.58 -7.65 -8.87
N ASP A 188 -30.96 -8.59 -9.57
CA ASP A 188 -29.84 -9.40 -9.06
C ASP A 188 -28.62 -8.50 -8.81
N LEU A 189 -28.34 -7.54 -9.71
CA LEU A 189 -27.29 -6.53 -9.55
C LEU A 189 -27.56 -5.59 -8.37
N VAL A 190 -28.77 -5.04 -8.24
CA VAL A 190 -29.16 -4.17 -7.12
C VAL A 190 -29.02 -4.93 -5.80
N THR A 191 -29.54 -6.15 -5.72
CA THR A 191 -29.44 -7.00 -4.52
C THR A 191 -27.98 -7.29 -4.16
N SER A 192 -27.10 -7.56 -5.14
CA SER A 192 -25.67 -7.76 -4.89
C SER A 192 -25.02 -6.49 -4.32
N VAL A 193 -25.27 -5.33 -4.94
CA VAL A 193 -24.70 -4.04 -4.50
C VAL A 193 -25.20 -3.66 -3.11
N GLU A 194 -26.49 -3.85 -2.81
CA GLU A 194 -27.05 -3.64 -1.47
C GLU A 194 -26.39 -4.57 -0.44
N MET A 195 -26.25 -5.86 -0.74
CA MET A 195 -25.62 -6.84 0.15
C MET A 195 -24.13 -6.59 0.37
N ASP A 196 -23.39 -6.17 -0.66
CA ASP A 196 -21.96 -5.85 -0.54
C ASP A 196 -21.74 -4.53 0.21
N THR A 197 -22.63 -3.54 0.02
CA THR A 197 -22.64 -2.28 0.81
C THR A 197 -22.90 -2.58 2.29
N LEU A 198 -23.95 -3.35 2.59
CA LEU A 198 -24.28 -3.74 3.97
C LEU A 198 -23.17 -4.59 4.62
N ARG A 199 -22.46 -5.43 3.84
CA ARG A 199 -21.29 -6.16 4.33
C ARG A 199 -20.14 -5.21 4.68
N SER A 200 -19.83 -4.26 3.79
CA SER A 200 -18.78 -3.26 4.05
C SER A 200 -19.10 -2.39 5.26
N ASP A 201 -20.35 -1.96 5.44
CA ASP A 201 -20.79 -1.23 6.64
C ASP A 201 -20.69 -2.08 7.92
N ALA A 202 -21.04 -3.37 7.85
CA ALA A 202 -20.87 -4.30 8.97
C ALA A 202 -19.40 -4.50 9.35
N GLU A 203 -18.52 -4.70 8.36
CA GLU A 203 -17.07 -4.82 8.58
C GLU A 203 -16.47 -3.53 9.15
N ASN A 204 -16.82 -2.37 8.60
CA ASN A 204 -16.40 -1.06 9.09
C ASN A 204 -16.88 -0.79 10.53
N THR A 205 -18.13 -1.12 10.85
CA THR A 205 -18.66 -0.95 12.22
C THR A 205 -18.02 -1.93 13.20
N GLN A 206 -17.77 -3.18 12.80
CA GLN A 206 -17.02 -4.14 13.60
C GLN A 206 -15.59 -3.64 13.88
N THR A 207 -14.84 -3.20 12.86
CA THR A 207 -13.49 -2.64 13.06
C THR A 207 -13.51 -1.46 14.04
N ARG A 208 -14.52 -0.58 13.96
CA ARG A 208 -14.68 0.54 14.91
C ARG A 208 -14.99 0.08 16.34
N LEU A 209 -15.75 -1.01 16.52
CA LEU A 209 -16.00 -1.61 17.83
C LEU A 209 -14.76 -2.27 18.42
N GLU A 210 -13.94 -2.95 17.60
CA GLU A 210 -12.67 -3.53 18.01
C GLU A 210 -11.69 -2.44 18.50
N TRP A 211 -11.56 -1.32 17.76
CA TRP A 211 -10.78 -0.16 18.22
C TRP A 211 -11.32 0.46 19.51
N ALA A 212 -12.64 0.54 19.68
CA ALA A 212 -13.26 1.06 20.90
C ALA A 212 -13.01 0.14 22.11
N SER A 213 -13.10 -1.18 21.93
CA SER A 213 -12.79 -2.18 22.97
C SER A 213 -11.33 -2.09 23.38
N TRP A 214 -10.41 -2.02 22.42
CA TRP A 214 -8.98 -1.88 22.69
C TRP A 214 -8.65 -0.59 23.47
N LEU A 215 -9.25 0.54 23.08
CA LEU A 215 -9.08 1.82 23.79
C LEU A 215 -9.66 1.77 25.22
N GLN A 216 -10.79 1.07 25.41
CA GLN A 216 -11.38 0.85 26.73
C GLN A 216 -10.48 -0.01 27.63
N GLU A 217 -9.90 -1.08 27.09
CA GLU A 217 -8.95 -1.95 27.78
C GLU A 217 -7.66 -1.22 28.17
N ASP A 218 -7.08 -0.43 27.27
CA ASP A 218 -5.89 0.37 27.57
C ASP A 218 -6.18 1.45 28.62
N THR A 219 -7.34 2.12 28.52
CA THR A 219 -7.79 3.09 29.53
C THR A 219 -7.97 2.42 30.90
N ALA A 220 -8.58 1.24 30.96
CA ALA A 220 -8.74 0.47 32.19
C ALA A 220 -7.39 0.03 32.77
N SER A 221 -6.45 -0.41 31.92
CA SER A 221 -5.08 -0.76 32.28
C SER A 221 -4.31 0.44 32.88
N CYS A 222 -4.43 1.62 32.27
CA CYS A 222 -3.84 2.85 32.76
C CYS A 222 -4.44 3.30 34.11
N LEU A 223 -5.76 3.21 34.27
CA LEU A 223 -6.42 3.50 35.55
C LEU A 223 -6.02 2.51 36.65
N ALA A 224 -5.89 1.23 36.33
CA ALA A 224 -5.43 0.21 37.27
C ALA A 224 -3.97 0.43 37.72
N LYS A 225 -3.07 0.80 36.79
CA LYS A 225 -1.69 1.20 37.11
C LYS A 225 -1.66 2.42 38.05
N SER A 226 -2.37 3.49 37.69
CA SER A 226 -2.45 4.70 38.53
C SER A 226 -3.06 4.43 39.91
N SER A 227 -4.04 3.52 40.01
CA SER A 227 -4.59 3.10 41.31
C SER A 227 -3.57 2.34 42.16
N ARG A 228 -2.73 1.50 41.54
CA ARG A 228 -1.65 0.79 42.24
C ARG A 228 -0.57 1.77 42.71
N GLU A 229 -0.14 2.69 41.86
CA GLU A 229 0.82 3.74 42.21
C GLU A 229 0.34 4.56 43.42
N ARG A 230 -0.96 4.92 43.46
CA ARG A 230 -1.54 5.60 44.65
C ARG A 230 -1.47 4.73 45.91
N GLN A 231 -1.85 3.46 45.82
CA GLN A 231 -1.76 2.53 46.96
C GLN A 231 -0.32 2.36 47.46
N GLU A 232 0.66 2.31 46.56
CA GLU A 232 2.09 2.27 46.90
C GLU A 232 2.54 3.57 47.59
N THR A 233 2.10 4.74 47.13
CA THR A 233 2.37 6.03 47.83
C THR A 233 1.69 6.12 49.18
N GLU A 234 0.42 5.73 49.31
CA GLU A 234 -0.33 5.73 50.58
C GLU A 234 0.30 4.79 51.61
N ALA A 235 0.79 3.61 51.16
CA ALA A 235 1.52 2.66 51.99
C ALA A 235 2.88 3.22 52.45
N PHE A 236 3.59 3.93 51.57
CA PHE A 236 4.85 4.60 51.93
C PHE A 236 4.62 5.73 52.95
N GLU A 237 3.64 6.60 52.72
CA GLU A 237 3.26 7.66 53.67
C GLU A 237 2.79 7.10 55.02
N ALA A 238 2.08 5.97 55.02
CA ALA A 238 1.67 5.29 56.25
C ALA A 238 2.89 4.76 57.03
N MET A 239 3.88 4.20 56.34
CA MET A 239 5.14 3.75 56.93
C MET A 239 5.96 4.93 57.49
N GLU A 240 6.04 6.04 56.77
CA GLU A 240 6.70 7.27 57.23
C GLU A 240 6.00 7.86 58.47
N ARG A 241 4.67 7.94 58.45
CA ARG A 241 3.87 8.36 59.62
C ARG A 241 4.09 7.46 60.84
N GLN A 242 4.16 6.14 60.65
CA GLN A 242 4.47 5.20 61.74
C GLN A 242 5.88 5.43 62.30
N LEU A 243 6.89 5.53 61.44
CA LEU A 243 8.28 5.76 61.86
C LEU A 243 8.46 7.08 62.62
N MET A 244 7.75 8.13 62.20
CA MET A 244 7.72 9.42 62.90
C MET A 244 7.03 9.32 64.26
N ALA A 245 5.93 8.56 64.37
CA ALA A 245 5.24 8.31 65.64
C ALA A 245 6.12 7.50 66.61
N ASP A 246 6.75 6.42 66.14
CA ASP A 246 7.68 5.60 66.93
C ASP A 246 8.85 6.45 67.45
N ARG A 247 9.38 7.35 66.61
CA ARG A 247 10.45 8.27 66.99
C ARG A 247 10.01 9.31 68.03
N VAL A 248 8.77 9.78 67.99
CA VAL A 248 8.21 10.65 69.04
C VAL A 248 8.14 9.90 70.37
N VAL A 249 7.61 8.67 70.38
CA VAL A 249 7.52 7.84 71.59
C VAL A 249 8.92 7.53 72.17
N GLU A 250 9.90 7.26 71.32
CA GLU A 250 11.30 7.06 71.73
C GLU A 250 11.87 8.32 72.43
N LEU A 251 11.66 9.50 71.82
CA LEU A 251 12.12 10.78 72.38
C LEU A 251 11.40 11.15 73.68
N GLU A 252 10.09 10.94 73.77
CA GLU A 252 9.31 11.13 74.99
C GLU A 252 9.81 10.22 76.12
N THR A 253 10.14 8.97 75.80
CA THR A 253 10.72 8.00 76.74
C THR A 253 12.09 8.45 77.24
N GLN A 254 12.98 8.89 76.34
CA GLN A 254 14.30 9.45 76.72
C GLN A 254 14.16 10.72 77.59
N LEU A 255 13.19 11.57 77.30
CA LEU A 255 12.94 12.81 78.05
C LEU A 255 12.35 12.50 79.44
N ALA A 256 11.47 11.50 79.55
CA ALA A 256 10.97 11.00 80.83
C ALA A 256 12.07 10.39 81.71
N GLN A 257 12.98 9.60 81.11
CA GLN A 257 14.18 9.08 81.79
C GLN A 257 15.09 10.21 82.29
N LYS A 258 15.37 11.21 81.44
CA LYS A 258 16.19 12.38 81.82
C LYS A 258 15.57 13.14 83.00
N ARG A 259 14.25 13.38 82.97
CA ARG A 259 13.50 14.01 84.08
C ARG A 259 13.52 13.17 85.37
N ALA A 260 13.67 11.85 85.30
CA ALA A 260 13.81 11.00 86.48
C ALA A 260 15.20 11.19 87.12
N VAL A 261 16.26 11.13 86.32
CA VAL A 261 17.65 11.37 86.78
C VAL A 261 17.84 12.80 87.30
N GLU A 262 17.17 13.79 86.71
CA GLU A 262 17.17 15.17 87.23
C GLU A 262 16.50 15.27 88.61
N ARG A 263 15.38 14.57 88.83
CA ARG A 263 14.72 14.49 90.15
C ARG A 263 15.56 13.77 91.19
N GLU A 264 16.24 12.68 90.82
CA GLU A 264 17.19 11.98 91.72
C GLU A 264 18.31 12.93 92.16
N LYS A 265 18.92 13.67 91.23
CA LYS A 265 19.94 14.68 91.55
C LYS A 265 19.42 15.84 92.37
N GLU A 266 18.18 16.26 92.18
CA GLU A 266 17.55 17.32 92.99
C GLU A 266 17.33 16.86 94.44
N VAL A 267 16.98 15.58 94.65
CA VAL A 267 16.92 14.97 95.98
C VAL A 267 18.32 14.85 96.60
N GLU A 268 19.33 14.37 95.85
CA GLU A 268 20.73 14.33 96.33
C GLU A 268 21.25 15.73 96.72
N LEU A 269 21.00 16.75 95.90
CA LEU A 269 21.37 18.13 96.18
C LEU A 269 20.60 18.71 97.37
N SER A 270 19.37 18.26 97.61
CA SER A 270 18.59 18.66 98.79
C SER A 270 19.20 18.05 100.06
N SER A 271 19.52 16.75 100.06
CA SER A 271 20.22 16.11 101.18
C SER A 271 21.62 16.69 101.41
N LEU A 272 22.34 17.11 100.36
CA LEU A 272 23.63 17.81 100.51
C LEU A 272 23.49 19.22 101.08
N ARG A 273 22.38 19.92 100.83
CA ARG A 273 22.09 21.22 101.46
C ARG A 273 21.68 21.05 102.92
N GLU A 274 20.85 20.06 103.22
CA GLU A 274 20.45 19.69 104.58
C GLU A 274 21.70 19.30 105.42
N ALA A 275 22.66 18.58 104.81
CA ALA A 275 23.96 18.30 105.41
C ALA A 275 24.94 19.50 105.46
N GLN A 276 24.64 20.61 104.77
CA GLN A 276 25.46 21.82 104.74
C GLN A 276 24.97 22.89 105.74
N GLU A 277 23.72 22.84 106.19
CA GLU A 277 23.16 23.78 107.18
C GLU A 277 23.61 23.48 108.63
N ASP A 278 24.23 22.32 108.89
CA ASP A 278 24.67 21.87 110.22
C ASP A 278 26.07 22.38 110.66
N GLN A 279 26.72 23.28 109.92
CA GLN A 279 28.09 23.74 110.23
C GLN A 279 28.31 25.25 110.10
N VAL A 280 29.10 25.83 111.04
CA VAL A 280 29.41 27.27 111.27
C VAL A 280 28.32 27.95 112.13
N VAL A 281 28.60 28.54 113.31
CA VAL A 281 29.43 29.72 113.68
C VAL A 281 30.03 29.46 115.11
N SER A 282 31.19 30.00 115.56
CA SER A 282 31.26 31.30 116.28
C SER A 282 32.59 31.62 117.01
N LYS A 283 32.80 32.93 117.23
CA LYS A 283 33.73 33.67 118.11
C LYS A 283 35.19 33.88 117.65
N GLN A 284 35.86 34.99 117.96
CA GLN A 284 35.60 36.45 118.03
C GLN A 284 36.89 37.09 118.58
N GLU A 285 37.34 38.19 117.96
CA GLU A 285 37.90 39.37 118.63
C GLU A 285 39.12 39.26 119.58
N VAL A 286 40.23 38.69 119.08
CA VAL A 286 41.59 39.19 119.41
C VAL A 286 42.44 39.45 118.14
N ALA A 287 41.96 39.01 116.97
CA ALA A 287 42.79 38.84 115.78
C ALA A 287 42.92 40.07 114.86
N ALA A 288 42.16 41.14 115.06
CA ALA A 288 41.94 42.21 114.06
C ALA A 288 43.18 42.93 113.46
N LEU A 289 44.37 42.84 114.07
CA LEU A 289 45.62 43.45 113.55
C LEU A 289 46.61 42.42 112.98
N GLU A 290 46.52 41.14 113.35
CA GLU A 290 47.13 40.06 112.59
C GLU A 290 46.26 39.67 111.39
N ASP A 291 44.94 39.82 111.50
CA ASP A 291 43.94 39.69 110.43
C ASP A 291 44.07 40.76 109.35
N GLU A 292 44.65 41.94 109.61
CA GLU A 292 44.94 42.90 108.53
C GLU A 292 46.19 42.48 107.73
N LYS A 293 47.17 41.86 108.41
CA LYS A 293 48.34 41.26 107.75
C LYS A 293 47.98 39.97 107.02
N LYS A 294 47.13 39.13 107.63
CA LYS A 294 46.50 37.96 107.01
C LYS A 294 45.63 38.38 105.84
N ARG A 295 44.73 39.37 105.99
CA ARG A 295 43.98 39.99 104.87
C ARG A 295 44.90 40.42 103.76
N ARG A 296 46.00 41.13 104.02
CA ARG A 296 46.91 41.52 102.91
C ARG A 296 47.59 40.32 102.26
N THR A 297 47.92 39.26 103.01
CA THR A 297 48.41 38.00 102.39
C THR A 297 47.31 37.21 101.70
N GLU A 298 46.05 37.30 102.15
CA GLU A 298 44.86 36.66 101.59
C GLU A 298 44.32 37.43 100.37
N GLU A 299 44.50 38.74 100.33
CA GLU A 299 44.26 39.62 99.18
C GLU A 299 45.37 39.43 98.16
N LEU A 300 46.62 39.21 98.57
CA LEU A 300 47.72 38.82 97.69
C LEU A 300 47.54 37.41 97.12
N THR A 301 47.12 36.42 97.91
CA THR A 301 46.78 35.09 97.37
C THR A 301 45.49 35.12 96.57
N GLN A 302 44.48 35.94 96.93
CA GLN A 302 43.29 36.13 96.11
C GLN A 302 43.61 36.85 94.79
N MET A 303 44.50 37.86 94.79
CA MET A 303 45.00 38.50 93.57
C MET A 303 45.85 37.54 92.73
N LYS A 304 46.67 36.69 93.37
CA LYS A 304 47.42 35.63 92.69
C LYS A 304 46.48 34.60 92.06
N ASN A 305 45.48 34.12 92.81
CA ASN A 305 44.45 33.21 92.32
C ASN A 305 43.59 33.85 91.23
N LYS A 306 43.33 35.16 91.30
CA LYS A 306 42.67 35.94 90.22
C LYS A 306 43.56 36.07 88.99
N MET A 307 44.88 36.28 89.12
CA MET A 307 45.81 36.25 87.98
C MET A 307 45.94 34.85 87.38
N GLU A 308 46.03 33.81 88.20
CA GLU A 308 46.05 32.41 87.74
C GLU A 308 44.72 32.02 87.07
N ALA A 309 43.58 32.52 87.56
CA ALA A 309 42.28 32.39 86.89
C ALA A 309 42.21 33.15 85.56
N VAL A 310 42.74 34.37 85.49
CA VAL A 310 42.82 35.16 84.24
C VAL A 310 43.81 34.55 83.24
N GLU A 311 44.92 33.95 83.69
CA GLU A 311 45.84 33.19 82.82
C GLU A 311 45.18 31.91 82.31
N ALA A 312 44.41 31.20 83.15
CA ALA A 312 43.61 30.05 82.74
C ALA A 312 42.50 30.44 81.75
N GLU A 313 41.78 31.54 82.00
CA GLU A 313 40.77 32.09 81.09
C GLU A 313 41.40 32.53 79.76
N LYS A 314 42.54 33.19 79.79
CA LYS A 314 43.32 33.55 78.58
C LYS A 314 43.78 32.31 77.82
N ALA A 315 44.11 31.20 78.50
CA ALA A 315 44.43 29.93 77.86
C ALA A 315 43.18 29.29 77.21
N THR A 316 42.02 29.28 77.88
CA THR A 316 40.77 28.75 77.30
C THR A 316 40.28 29.62 76.15
N LEU A 317 40.35 30.94 76.24
CA LEU A 317 40.05 31.88 75.14
C LEU A 317 41.00 31.69 73.95
N LYS A 318 42.29 31.44 74.18
CA LYS A 318 43.25 31.11 73.11
C LYS A 318 42.90 29.77 72.43
N GLN A 319 42.42 28.79 73.19
CA GLN A 319 41.94 27.51 72.66
C GLN A 319 40.62 27.66 71.88
N GLN A 320 39.67 28.47 72.36
CA GLN A 320 38.42 28.79 71.68
C GLN A 320 38.67 29.55 70.37
N ASN A 321 39.53 30.58 70.37
CA ASN A 321 39.92 31.29 69.16
C ASN A 321 40.58 30.37 68.13
N LYS A 322 41.38 29.38 68.56
CA LYS A 322 41.93 28.36 67.64
C LYS A 322 40.83 27.51 67.00
N LYS A 323 39.83 27.06 67.78
CA LYS A 323 38.67 26.32 67.26
C LYS A 323 37.85 27.15 66.27
N LEU A 324 37.59 28.43 66.56
CA LEU A 324 36.85 29.32 65.66
C LEU A 324 37.57 29.54 64.32
N VAL A 325 38.90 29.57 64.30
CA VAL A 325 39.68 29.60 63.06
C VAL A 325 39.55 28.29 62.28
N GLU A 326 39.67 27.14 62.96
CA GLU A 326 39.47 25.80 62.35
C GLU A 326 38.06 25.63 61.77
N GLU A 327 37.02 26.09 62.48
CA GLU A 327 35.63 26.12 62.00
C GLU A 327 35.45 27.06 60.79
N GLY A 328 36.11 28.22 60.80
CA GLY A 328 36.11 29.17 59.68
C GLY A 328 36.72 28.59 58.39
N GLU A 329 37.85 27.89 58.49
CA GLU A 329 38.47 27.20 57.35
C GLU A 329 37.54 26.11 56.77
N GLU A 330 36.79 25.39 57.61
CA GLU A 330 35.88 24.34 57.17
C GLU A 330 34.60 24.90 56.53
N ILE A 331 34.09 26.04 57.04
CA ILE A 331 33.03 26.80 56.38
C ILE A 331 33.49 27.27 54.99
N GLU A 332 34.72 27.78 54.83
CA GLU A 332 35.23 28.14 53.51
C GLU A 332 35.35 26.95 52.56
N LYS A 333 35.84 25.79 53.03
CA LYS A 333 35.90 24.56 52.22
C LYS A 333 34.50 24.14 51.77
N LEU A 334 33.51 24.19 52.65
CA LEU A 334 32.11 23.91 52.33
C LEU A 334 31.54 24.91 51.31
N GLN A 335 31.81 26.22 51.46
CA GLN A 335 31.39 27.23 50.47
C GLN A 335 32.03 26.99 49.09
N ARG A 336 33.32 26.62 49.04
CA ARG A 336 34.01 26.28 47.78
C ARG A 336 33.42 25.02 47.14
N ALA A 337 33.11 24.00 47.94
CA ALA A 337 32.44 22.79 47.46
C ALA A 337 31.01 23.07 46.95
N PHE A 338 30.26 23.94 47.61
CA PHE A 338 28.92 24.37 47.18
C PHE A 338 28.96 25.11 45.84
N LYS A 339 29.84 26.12 45.70
CA LYS A 339 30.05 26.84 44.42
C LYS A 339 30.47 25.90 43.28
N ALA A 340 31.28 24.87 43.57
CA ALA A 340 31.66 23.86 42.57
C ALA A 340 30.49 22.93 42.20
N ARG A 341 29.58 22.63 43.13
CA ARG A 341 28.33 21.88 42.87
C ARG A 341 27.36 22.70 42.02
N ASP A 342 27.17 23.98 42.33
CA ASP A 342 26.32 24.88 41.54
C ASP A 342 26.82 25.05 40.11
N ALA A 343 28.13 25.23 39.92
CA ALA A 343 28.72 25.30 38.59
C ALA A 343 28.45 24.02 37.76
N LYS A 344 28.55 22.83 38.38
CA LYS A 344 28.21 21.55 37.74
C LYS A 344 26.70 21.42 37.45
N MET A 345 25.85 21.90 38.35
CA MET A 345 24.39 21.89 38.15
C MET A 345 23.98 22.80 36.99
N ILE A 346 24.59 23.98 36.87
CA ILE A 346 24.38 24.92 35.76
C ILE A 346 24.81 24.31 34.41
N THR A 347 25.92 23.58 34.34
CA THR A 347 26.32 22.92 33.07
C THR A 347 25.38 21.77 32.71
N VAL A 348 24.96 20.94 33.67
CA VAL A 348 23.94 19.89 33.44
C VAL A 348 22.64 20.50 32.90
N LEU A 349 22.11 21.54 33.55
CA LEU A 349 20.88 22.23 33.11
C LEU A 349 21.00 22.85 31.71
N LYS A 350 22.17 23.37 31.33
CA LYS A 350 22.42 23.84 29.95
C LYS A 350 22.36 22.67 28.95
N THR A 351 23.05 21.57 29.22
CA THR A 351 23.05 20.40 28.30
C THR A 351 21.66 19.77 28.16
N GLU A 352 20.85 19.70 29.23
CA GLU A 352 19.47 19.21 29.13
C GLU A 352 18.56 20.18 28.37
N ARG A 353 18.77 21.50 28.50
CA ARG A 353 18.04 22.50 27.70
C ARG A 353 18.37 22.38 26.21
N GLU A 354 19.64 22.13 25.87
CA GLU A 354 20.09 21.89 24.49
C GLU A 354 19.49 20.59 23.91
N LYS A 355 19.58 19.46 24.64
CA LYS A 355 18.92 18.20 24.27
C LYS A 355 17.41 18.35 24.10
N SER A 356 16.74 19.08 25.00
CA SER A 356 15.31 19.38 24.90
C SER A 356 14.99 20.19 23.64
N SER A 357 15.84 21.15 23.29
CA SER A 357 15.69 21.92 22.04
C SER A 357 15.89 21.04 20.80
N GLN A 358 16.85 20.13 20.80
CA GLN A 358 17.09 19.17 19.72
C GLN A 358 15.87 18.25 19.53
N ARG A 359 15.37 17.62 20.59
CA ARG A 359 14.17 16.77 20.53
C ARG A 359 12.94 17.50 20.00
N LYS A 360 12.77 18.79 20.33
CA LYS A 360 11.68 19.62 19.77
C LYS A 360 11.81 19.84 18.26
N GLN A 361 13.03 20.08 17.77
CA GLN A 361 13.30 20.20 16.33
C GLN A 361 13.10 18.87 15.60
N GLU A 362 13.55 17.75 16.19
CA GLU A 362 13.32 16.40 15.66
C GLU A 362 11.83 16.08 15.56
N LEU A 363 11.05 16.34 16.61
CA LEU A 363 9.59 16.22 16.62
C LEU A 363 8.93 17.07 15.54
N GLN A 364 9.38 18.32 15.36
CA GLN A 364 8.86 19.21 14.31
C GLN A 364 9.16 18.68 12.90
N ILE A 365 10.37 18.15 12.67
CA ILE A 365 10.75 17.50 11.41
C ILE A 365 9.93 16.23 11.17
N LEU A 366 9.69 15.43 12.22
CA LEU A 366 8.89 14.21 12.14
C LEU A 366 7.43 14.55 11.78
N TYR A 367 6.85 15.57 12.42
CA TYR A 367 5.50 16.06 12.14
C TYR A 367 5.38 16.60 10.71
N ALA A 368 6.35 17.39 10.23
CA ALA A 368 6.36 17.87 8.85
C ALA A 368 6.44 16.73 7.82
N LYS A 369 7.28 15.70 8.09
CA LYS A 369 7.35 14.48 7.26
C LYS A 369 6.03 13.69 7.28
N PHE A 370 5.41 13.56 8.46
CA PHE A 370 4.12 12.88 8.60
C PHE A 370 3.01 13.60 7.83
N SER A 371 2.92 14.93 7.97
CA SER A 371 1.98 15.77 7.21
C SER A 371 2.15 15.57 5.69
N SER A 372 3.39 15.72 5.19
CA SER A 372 3.67 15.53 3.75
C SER A 372 3.39 14.10 3.27
N SER A 373 3.56 13.09 4.14
CA SER A 373 3.17 11.71 3.81
C SER A 373 1.65 11.53 3.78
N MET A 374 0.90 12.18 4.67
CA MET A 374 -0.56 12.18 4.66
C MET A 374 -1.10 12.88 3.40
N ASP A 375 -0.53 14.02 3.02
CA ASP A 375 -0.89 14.73 1.78
C ASP A 375 -0.68 13.82 0.55
N SER A 376 0.44 13.09 0.49
CA SER A 376 0.71 12.12 -0.59
C SER A 376 -0.23 10.90 -0.58
N VAL A 377 -0.68 10.46 0.59
CA VAL A 377 -1.70 9.40 0.71
C VAL A 377 -3.06 9.92 0.23
N SER A 378 -3.45 11.15 0.58
CA SER A 378 -4.67 11.79 0.09
C SER A 378 -4.66 11.99 -1.42
N GLU A 379 -3.55 12.42 -2.02
CA GLU A 379 -3.39 12.52 -3.48
C GLU A 379 -3.55 11.16 -4.17
N LYS A 380 -2.99 10.09 -3.58
CA LYS A 380 -3.13 8.73 -4.10
C LYS A 380 -4.54 8.18 -3.96
N ALA A 381 -5.24 8.49 -2.87
CA ALA A 381 -6.64 8.10 -2.67
C ALA A 381 -7.54 8.74 -3.74
N MET A 382 -7.40 10.04 -4.00
CA MET A 382 -8.15 10.72 -5.06
C MET A 382 -7.85 10.15 -6.46
N ARG A 383 -6.58 9.86 -6.79
CA ARG A 383 -6.24 9.19 -8.06
C ARG A 383 -6.81 7.79 -8.18
N LEU A 384 -6.93 7.05 -7.07
CA LEU A 384 -7.50 5.71 -7.07
C LEU A 384 -9.01 5.77 -7.32
N GLU A 385 -9.72 6.71 -6.68
CA GLU A 385 -11.14 6.99 -6.93
C GLU A 385 -11.40 7.43 -8.39
N GLU A 386 -10.52 8.26 -8.97
CA GLU A 386 -10.57 8.66 -10.38
C GLU A 386 -10.42 7.45 -11.33
N VAL A 387 -9.45 6.56 -11.07
CA VAL A 387 -9.23 5.34 -11.86
C VAL A 387 -10.38 4.34 -11.70
N GLU A 388 -10.94 4.20 -10.51
CA GLU A 388 -12.15 3.39 -10.30
C GLU A 388 -13.34 3.93 -11.07
N GLN A 389 -13.52 5.24 -11.15
CA GLN A 389 -14.58 5.84 -11.96
C GLN A 389 -14.35 5.60 -13.45
N GLN A 390 -13.13 5.81 -13.96
CA GLN A 390 -12.77 5.49 -15.35
C GLN A 390 -13.02 4.01 -15.69
N LEU A 391 -12.76 3.10 -14.76
CA LEU A 391 -13.05 1.67 -14.93
C LEU A 391 -14.56 1.38 -14.97
N ARG A 392 -15.37 2.04 -14.12
CA ARG A 392 -16.84 1.92 -14.16
C ARG A 392 -17.40 2.43 -15.48
N ASP A 393 -16.92 3.57 -15.96
CA ASP A 393 -17.35 4.16 -17.23
C ASP A 393 -16.97 3.25 -18.42
N ALA A 394 -15.72 2.78 -18.48
CA ALA A 394 -15.25 1.83 -19.50
C ALA A 394 -16.01 0.49 -19.48
N GLN A 395 -16.39 -0.03 -18.31
CA GLN A 395 -17.26 -1.21 -18.22
C GLN A 395 -18.67 -0.94 -18.75
N SER A 396 -19.20 0.27 -18.56
CA SER A 396 -20.50 0.66 -19.12
C SER A 396 -20.46 0.74 -20.66
N ASP A 397 -19.39 1.32 -21.21
CA ASP A 397 -19.15 1.40 -22.66
C ASP A 397 -18.93 0.01 -23.28
N ALA A 398 -18.20 -0.88 -22.61
CA ALA A 398 -18.01 -2.25 -23.06
C ALA A 398 -19.35 -3.02 -23.14
N ARG A 399 -20.23 -2.87 -22.14
CA ARG A 399 -21.59 -3.45 -22.18
C ARG A 399 -22.45 -2.83 -23.28
N ALA A 400 -22.34 -1.51 -23.51
CA ALA A 400 -23.03 -0.84 -24.61
C ALA A 400 -22.52 -1.33 -25.99
N ALA A 401 -21.22 -1.59 -26.14
CA ALA A 401 -20.65 -2.18 -27.34
C ALA A 401 -21.12 -3.63 -27.56
N GLU A 402 -21.14 -4.46 -26.51
CA GLU A 402 -21.61 -5.85 -26.57
C GLU A 402 -23.10 -5.94 -26.97
N THR A 403 -23.95 -5.05 -26.46
CA THR A 403 -25.37 -5.01 -26.85
C THR A 403 -25.55 -4.60 -28.31
N ARG A 404 -24.76 -3.63 -28.81
CA ARG A 404 -24.74 -3.28 -30.24
C ARG A 404 -24.24 -4.42 -31.12
N GLN A 405 -23.21 -5.16 -30.69
CA GLN A 405 -22.71 -6.32 -31.42
C GLN A 405 -23.79 -7.41 -31.55
N LYS A 406 -24.46 -7.78 -30.46
CA LYS A 406 -25.56 -8.77 -30.48
C LYS A 406 -26.72 -8.35 -31.38
N GLU A 407 -26.98 -7.05 -31.48
CA GLU A 407 -28.02 -6.53 -32.37
C GLU A 407 -27.59 -6.58 -33.86
N LEU A 408 -26.34 -6.25 -34.17
CA LEU A 408 -25.77 -6.42 -35.51
C LEU A 408 -25.73 -7.91 -35.93
N GLU A 409 -25.40 -8.81 -35.02
CA GLU A 409 -25.44 -10.26 -35.26
C GLU A 409 -26.86 -10.74 -35.62
N ARG A 410 -27.90 -10.26 -34.92
CA ARG A 410 -29.30 -10.52 -35.30
C ARG A 410 -29.63 -10.01 -36.70
N GLN A 411 -29.23 -8.79 -37.02
CA GLN A 411 -29.47 -8.21 -38.35
C GLN A 411 -28.78 -9.01 -39.46
N ILE A 412 -27.54 -9.46 -39.23
CA ILE A 412 -26.81 -10.34 -40.16
C ILE A 412 -27.54 -11.67 -40.34
N THR A 413 -27.99 -12.33 -39.26
CA THR A 413 -28.73 -13.59 -39.37
C THR A 413 -30.08 -13.42 -40.10
N SER A 414 -30.82 -12.35 -39.83
CA SER A 414 -32.08 -12.03 -40.54
C SER A 414 -31.84 -11.84 -42.05
N LEU A 415 -30.79 -11.09 -42.42
CA LEU A 415 -30.42 -10.88 -43.82
C LEU A 415 -29.94 -12.18 -44.50
N GLN A 416 -29.29 -13.08 -43.76
CA GLN A 416 -28.91 -14.40 -44.28
C GLN A 416 -30.14 -15.27 -44.56
N GLU A 417 -31.13 -15.27 -43.67
CA GLU A 417 -32.41 -15.98 -43.87
C GLU A 417 -33.22 -15.43 -45.05
N GLU A 418 -33.31 -14.10 -45.20
CA GLU A 418 -33.96 -13.46 -46.35
C GLU A 418 -33.26 -13.82 -47.67
N ASN A 419 -31.93 -13.75 -47.72
CA ASN A 419 -31.16 -14.14 -48.91
C ASN A 419 -31.33 -15.62 -49.26
N ALA A 420 -31.34 -16.52 -48.26
CA ALA A 420 -31.59 -17.94 -48.47
C ALA A 420 -33.01 -18.20 -49.03
N SER A 421 -34.01 -17.48 -48.51
CA SER A 421 -35.39 -17.54 -49.00
C SER A 421 -35.52 -17.07 -50.46
N LEU A 422 -34.89 -15.93 -50.80
CA LEU A 422 -34.86 -15.41 -52.17
C LEU A 422 -34.14 -16.36 -53.15
N LEU A 423 -33.01 -16.96 -52.73
CA LEU A 423 -32.30 -17.96 -53.53
C LEU A 423 -33.16 -19.22 -53.77
N ALA A 424 -33.90 -19.67 -52.75
CA ALA A 424 -34.81 -20.80 -52.90
C ALA A 424 -35.96 -20.50 -53.87
N GLN A 425 -36.56 -19.29 -53.80
CA GLN A 425 -37.57 -18.85 -54.77
C GLN A 425 -37.02 -18.78 -56.20
N LEU A 426 -35.86 -18.14 -56.40
CA LEU A 426 -35.19 -18.07 -57.70
C LEU A 426 -34.89 -19.46 -58.28
N LYS A 427 -34.46 -20.42 -57.44
CA LYS A 427 -34.21 -21.80 -57.86
C LYS A 427 -35.49 -22.51 -58.28
N ALA A 428 -36.56 -22.39 -57.49
CA ALA A 428 -37.86 -22.97 -57.82
C ALA A 428 -38.45 -22.39 -59.12
N GLN A 429 -38.31 -21.09 -59.34
CA GLN A 429 -38.76 -20.41 -60.56
C GLN A 429 -37.97 -20.87 -61.79
N ASN A 430 -36.65 -21.06 -61.67
CA ASN A 430 -35.80 -21.62 -62.73
C ASN A 430 -36.17 -23.08 -63.07
N GLU A 431 -36.49 -23.91 -62.07
CA GLU A 431 -36.99 -25.27 -62.35
C GLU A 431 -38.37 -25.26 -63.03
N ALA A 432 -39.27 -24.37 -62.63
CA ALA A 432 -40.57 -24.23 -63.30
C ALA A 432 -40.41 -23.83 -64.78
N LEU A 433 -39.52 -22.88 -65.08
CA LEU A 433 -39.19 -22.50 -66.46
C LEU A 433 -38.61 -23.66 -67.26
N LYS A 434 -37.70 -24.46 -66.68
CA LYS A 434 -37.15 -25.66 -67.33
C LYS A 434 -38.22 -26.71 -67.63
N ARG A 435 -39.14 -26.98 -66.70
CA ARG A 435 -40.28 -27.89 -66.94
C ARG A 435 -41.15 -27.39 -68.09
N GLN A 436 -41.45 -26.09 -68.12
CA GLN A 436 -42.25 -25.46 -69.17
C GLN A 436 -41.55 -25.46 -70.55
N GLN A 437 -40.22 -25.43 -70.61
CA GLN A 437 -39.47 -25.64 -71.85
C GLN A 437 -39.59 -27.08 -72.34
N ALA A 438 -39.36 -28.08 -71.47
CA ALA A 438 -39.50 -29.49 -71.82
C ALA A 438 -40.93 -29.84 -72.30
N GLU A 439 -41.96 -29.28 -71.67
CA GLU A 439 -43.36 -29.43 -72.11
C GLU A 439 -43.61 -28.86 -73.52
N ARG A 440 -42.98 -27.73 -73.87
CA ARG A 440 -43.06 -27.16 -75.24
C ARG A 440 -42.32 -28.02 -76.26
N GLU A 441 -41.16 -28.58 -75.90
CA GLU A 441 -40.41 -29.50 -76.77
C GLU A 441 -41.22 -30.78 -77.03
N HIS A 442 -41.86 -31.35 -76.00
CA HIS A 442 -42.72 -32.53 -76.15
C HIS A 442 -44.03 -32.25 -76.93
N GLN A 443 -44.56 -31.03 -76.89
CA GLN A 443 -45.72 -30.64 -77.72
C GLN A 443 -45.36 -30.31 -79.19
N SER A 444 -44.06 -30.19 -79.52
CA SER A 444 -43.59 -29.91 -80.88
C SER A 444 -43.48 -31.16 -81.77
N VAL A 445 -43.74 -32.36 -81.24
CA VAL A 445 -43.61 -33.63 -81.98
C VAL A 445 -44.90 -33.93 -82.75
N GLY A 446 -45.20 -33.15 -83.81
CA GLY A 446 -46.52 -33.25 -84.44
C GLY A 446 -46.80 -32.54 -85.77
N GLN A 447 -45.82 -31.99 -86.50
CA GLN A 447 -46.03 -31.58 -87.90
C GLN A 447 -44.72 -31.52 -88.71
N PRO A 448 -44.70 -31.99 -89.97
CA PRO A 448 -43.50 -31.98 -90.79
C PRO A 448 -43.25 -30.59 -91.38
N SER A 449 -42.12 -29.97 -91.03
CA SER A 449 -41.63 -28.76 -91.68
C SER A 449 -40.43 -29.07 -92.56
N THR A 450 -40.72 -28.99 -93.86
CA THR A 450 -39.88 -28.86 -95.06
C THR A 450 -38.39 -28.52 -94.87
N GLU A 451 -37.57 -29.19 -95.68
CA GLU A 451 -36.12 -29.02 -95.88
C GLU A 451 -35.60 -27.57 -95.88
N ARG A 452 -34.60 -27.33 -95.01
CA ARG A 452 -33.47 -26.37 -95.05
C ARG A 452 -32.82 -26.42 -93.65
N THR A 453 -31.51 -26.45 -93.43
CA THR A 453 -30.34 -26.31 -94.33
C THR A 453 -29.16 -27.09 -93.76
N ILE A 454 -28.14 -27.39 -94.58
CA ILE A 454 -26.98 -28.25 -94.22
C ILE A 454 -25.96 -27.55 -93.26
N ASP A 455 -26.28 -26.37 -92.74
CA ASP A 455 -25.38 -25.53 -91.91
C ASP A 455 -25.54 -25.72 -90.39
N ASP A 456 -26.65 -26.26 -89.89
CA ASP A 456 -26.92 -26.31 -88.44
C ASP A 456 -26.07 -27.37 -87.71
N GLU A 457 -25.76 -28.49 -88.37
CA GLU A 457 -24.88 -29.52 -87.82
C GLU A 457 -23.41 -29.06 -87.81
N SER A 458 -23.00 -28.30 -88.84
CA SER A 458 -21.69 -27.66 -88.94
C SER A 458 -21.48 -26.60 -87.86
N THR A 459 -22.50 -25.77 -87.60
CA THR A 459 -22.45 -24.75 -86.53
C THR A 459 -22.51 -25.34 -85.13
N LEU A 460 -23.22 -26.46 -84.90
CA LEU A 460 -23.17 -27.19 -83.63
C LEU A 460 -21.78 -27.79 -83.37
N VAL A 461 -21.12 -28.37 -84.38
CA VAL A 461 -19.74 -28.85 -84.28
C VAL A 461 -18.77 -27.70 -84.01
N ALA A 462 -18.94 -26.55 -84.68
CA ALA A 462 -18.13 -25.35 -84.42
C ALA A 462 -18.31 -24.81 -83.00
N GLN A 463 -19.54 -24.74 -82.47
CA GLN A 463 -19.81 -24.32 -81.10
C GLN A 463 -19.29 -25.31 -80.05
N LEU A 464 -19.29 -26.62 -80.34
CA LEU A 464 -18.66 -27.63 -79.48
C LEU A 464 -17.14 -27.46 -79.45
N ALA A 465 -16.50 -27.26 -80.60
CA ALA A 465 -15.07 -26.98 -80.68
C ALA A 465 -14.69 -25.66 -79.99
N GLU A 466 -15.49 -24.61 -80.15
CA GLU A 466 -15.31 -23.33 -79.45
C GLU A 466 -15.45 -23.48 -77.94
N LYS A 467 -16.46 -24.22 -77.47
CA LYS A 467 -16.65 -24.52 -76.03
C LYS A 467 -15.49 -25.33 -75.45
N GLU A 468 -14.98 -26.32 -76.18
CA GLU A 468 -13.83 -27.13 -75.75
C GLU A 468 -12.53 -26.29 -75.75
N ALA A 469 -12.34 -25.43 -76.75
CA ALA A 469 -11.24 -24.46 -76.79
C ALA A 469 -11.31 -23.47 -75.62
N LEU A 470 -12.49 -22.96 -75.27
CA LEU A 470 -12.71 -22.11 -74.10
C LEU A 470 -12.42 -22.86 -72.79
N GLN A 471 -12.84 -24.12 -72.67
CA GLN A 471 -12.58 -24.94 -71.48
C GLN A 471 -11.08 -25.27 -71.31
N MET A 472 -10.38 -25.51 -72.43
CA MET A 472 -8.93 -25.66 -72.48
C MET A 472 -8.20 -24.35 -72.14
N PHE A 473 -8.68 -23.21 -72.64
CA PHE A 473 -8.16 -21.88 -72.30
C PHE A 473 -8.32 -21.58 -70.81
N ILE A 474 -9.53 -21.77 -70.25
CA ILE A 474 -9.82 -21.58 -68.83
C ILE A 474 -8.90 -22.47 -67.97
N ARG A 475 -8.73 -23.76 -68.29
CA ARG A 475 -7.80 -24.65 -67.57
C ARG A 475 -6.35 -24.16 -67.60
N ARG A 476 -5.84 -23.77 -68.78
CA ARG A 476 -4.47 -23.25 -68.90
C ARG A 476 -4.29 -21.90 -68.20
N TYR A 477 -5.28 -21.03 -68.28
CA TYR A 477 -5.26 -19.72 -67.65
C TYR A 477 -5.27 -19.84 -66.13
N HIS A 478 -6.16 -20.66 -65.55
CA HIS A 478 -6.18 -20.91 -64.11
C HIS A 478 -4.88 -21.54 -63.61
N SER A 479 -4.36 -22.59 -64.27
CA SER A 479 -3.07 -23.18 -63.90
C SER A 479 -1.94 -22.13 -63.92
N THR A 480 -1.86 -21.30 -64.96
CA THR A 480 -0.83 -20.25 -65.07
C THR A 480 -1.03 -19.14 -64.05
N ALA A 481 -2.27 -18.83 -63.67
CA ALA A 481 -2.59 -17.84 -62.64
C ALA A 481 -2.26 -18.36 -61.23
N GLU A 482 -2.58 -19.62 -60.93
CA GLU A 482 -2.21 -20.30 -59.68
C GLU A 482 -0.69 -20.40 -59.51
N ASP A 483 0.05 -20.74 -60.58
CA ASP A 483 1.53 -20.76 -60.56
C ASP A 483 2.10 -19.36 -60.30
N LYS A 484 1.53 -18.31 -60.91
CA LYS A 484 1.93 -16.92 -60.62
C LYS A 484 1.60 -16.49 -59.19
N CYS A 485 0.45 -16.87 -58.66
CA CYS A 485 0.08 -16.59 -57.27
C CYS A 485 1.03 -17.31 -56.30
N ARG A 486 1.39 -18.57 -56.58
CA ARG A 486 2.36 -19.34 -55.80
C ARG A 486 3.74 -18.68 -55.79
N GLN A 487 4.25 -18.27 -56.95
CA GLN A 487 5.52 -17.51 -57.05
C GLN A 487 5.45 -16.15 -56.34
N LEU A 488 4.28 -15.50 -56.30
CA LEU A 488 4.10 -14.25 -55.56
C LEU A 488 4.16 -14.48 -54.05
N MET A 489 3.48 -15.51 -53.56
CA MET A 489 3.50 -15.91 -52.14
C MET A 489 4.91 -16.30 -51.68
N GLU A 490 5.65 -17.10 -52.47
CA GLU A 490 7.04 -17.45 -52.18
C GLU A 490 7.94 -16.20 -52.08
N LYS A 491 7.74 -15.20 -52.94
CA LYS A 491 8.46 -13.91 -52.87
C LYS A 491 8.06 -13.08 -51.65
N VAL A 492 6.79 -13.07 -51.26
CA VAL A 492 6.32 -12.38 -50.04
C VAL A 492 6.98 -13.02 -48.81
N SER A 493 6.92 -14.36 -48.67
CA SER A 493 7.56 -15.05 -47.55
C SER A 493 9.08 -14.87 -47.50
N ALA A 494 9.75 -14.78 -48.66
CA ALA A 494 11.18 -14.46 -48.72
C ALA A 494 11.49 -13.02 -48.26
N LEU A 495 10.65 -12.05 -48.63
CA LEU A 495 10.77 -10.65 -48.17
C LEU A 495 10.45 -10.48 -46.68
N GLU A 496 9.46 -11.21 -46.16
CA GLU A 496 9.16 -11.25 -44.72
C GLU A 496 10.32 -11.86 -43.93
N SER A 497 10.93 -12.94 -44.44
CA SER A 497 12.12 -13.56 -43.83
C SER A 497 13.32 -12.60 -43.83
N LEU A 498 13.54 -11.86 -44.92
CA LEU A 498 14.59 -10.83 -45.02
C LEU A 498 14.33 -9.66 -44.05
N ARG A 499 13.07 -9.25 -43.90
CA ARG A 499 12.64 -8.21 -42.95
C ARG A 499 12.87 -8.66 -41.50
N ALA A 500 12.53 -9.90 -41.15
CA ALA A 500 12.79 -10.44 -39.82
C ALA A 500 14.30 -10.47 -39.51
N SER A 501 15.12 -10.94 -40.45
CA SER A 501 16.59 -10.99 -40.31
C SER A 501 17.24 -9.60 -40.18
N THR A 502 16.73 -8.60 -40.90
CA THR A 502 17.22 -7.21 -40.76
C THR A 502 16.75 -6.57 -39.47
N GLN A 503 15.56 -6.90 -38.97
CA GLN A 503 15.08 -6.43 -37.67
C GLN A 503 15.94 -6.98 -36.52
N THR A 504 16.29 -8.27 -36.52
CA THR A 504 17.19 -8.84 -35.50
C THR A 504 18.59 -8.25 -35.57
N GLN A 505 19.14 -7.99 -36.76
CA GLN A 505 20.45 -7.33 -36.90
C GLN A 505 20.45 -5.88 -36.39
N THR A 506 19.34 -5.14 -36.55
CA THR A 506 19.23 -3.78 -35.98
C THR A 506 19.09 -3.79 -34.45
N GLU A 507 18.42 -4.80 -33.89
CA GLU A 507 18.32 -4.97 -32.43
C GLU A 507 19.70 -5.33 -31.83
N GLU A 508 20.43 -6.28 -32.43
CA GLU A 508 21.80 -6.62 -32.01
C GLU A 508 22.76 -5.43 -32.13
N SER A 509 22.72 -4.69 -33.24
CA SER A 509 23.56 -3.48 -33.43
C SER A 509 23.28 -2.37 -32.41
N CYS A 510 22.04 -2.24 -31.92
CA CYS A 510 21.71 -1.25 -30.89
C CYS A 510 22.11 -1.70 -29.47
N THR A 511 22.35 -3.00 -29.26
CA THR A 511 22.91 -3.51 -27.99
C THR A 511 24.45 -3.54 -27.95
N GLY A 512 25.12 -3.32 -29.09
CA GLY A 512 26.58 -3.40 -29.22
C GLY A 512 27.36 -2.13 -28.84
N GLU A 513 26.74 -0.94 -28.82
CA GLU A 513 27.41 0.34 -28.52
C GLU A 513 27.36 0.77 -27.04
N VAL A 514 27.08 -0.16 -26.11
CA VAL A 514 27.15 0.11 -24.66
C VAL A 514 28.04 -0.93 -23.95
N ASN A 515 29.36 -0.76 -24.11
CA ASN A 515 30.41 -1.21 -23.18
C ASN A 515 31.65 -0.32 -23.30
#